data_AF-A0A496UUM4-F1
#
_entry.id   AF-A0A496UUM4-F1
#
_cell.length_a   1.000
_cell.length_b   1.000
_cell.length_c   1.000
_cell.angle_alpha   90.00
_cell.angle_beta   90.00
_cell.angle_gamma   90.00
#
_symmetry.space_group_name_H-M   'P 1'
#
loop_
_entity.id
_entity.type
_entity.pdbx_description
1 polymer ?
#
loop_
_entity_poly.entity_id
_entity_poly.type
_entity_poly.pdbx_seq_one_letter_code
_entity_poly.pdbx_strand_id
1 'polypeptide(L)'
;QPVLAAALARTGAVWAGEQEWARRPVRPAADLPRLLEWTGGNLTAPTGLVGEPVTLLPTPTVGGGWPLAGAVAQLAALLAPGRRSDWRGRRADLLVEIVRFARASLHVTGAVLDGTMWSVNDGAGRRTTLQGNVLVAGRDPVAVDAVACRLAGGDPRRVPWLRTCAAAGLGSGDPRNIRLAGRTELVDLGLGIPPRLLAPTPRLAAQRSLRGAAWQLLKRPALVRRHRESAWGRLRHESSELKG
;
A
#
# COMPACT_ATOMS: atom_id res chain seq x y z
N GLN A 1 1.90 -6.55 24.73
CA GLN A 1 3.02 -7.06 23.90
C GLN A 1 3.21 -8.60 23.98
N PRO A 2 3.20 -9.27 25.15
CA PRO A 2 3.46 -10.72 25.22
C PRO A 2 2.33 -11.60 24.63
N VAL A 3 1.07 -11.17 24.74
CA VAL A 3 -0.08 -11.93 24.19
C VAL A 3 -0.06 -11.97 22.66
N LEU A 4 0.33 -10.86 22.01
CA LEU A 4 0.45 -10.80 20.56
C LEU A 4 1.63 -11.63 20.06
N ALA A 5 2.78 -11.57 20.75
CA ALA A 5 3.94 -12.40 20.44
C ALA A 5 3.64 -13.91 20.58
N ALA A 6 2.90 -14.32 21.62
CA ALA A 6 2.49 -15.70 21.81
C ALA A 6 1.47 -16.19 20.76
N ALA A 7 0.54 -15.31 20.34
CA ALA A 7 -0.40 -15.61 19.26
C ALA A 7 0.30 -15.72 17.89
N LEU A 8 1.27 -14.85 17.63
CA LEU A 8 2.07 -14.87 16.40
C LEU A 8 3.03 -16.07 16.36
N ALA A 9 3.65 -16.44 17.48
CA ALA A 9 4.52 -17.61 17.56
C ALA A 9 3.77 -18.93 17.27
N ARG A 10 2.49 -19.03 17.66
CA ARG A 10 1.63 -20.19 17.35
C ARG A 10 1.27 -20.32 15.87
N THR A 11 1.33 -19.22 15.12
CA THR A 11 1.04 -19.19 13.67
C THR A 11 2.31 -19.17 12.81
N GLY A 12 3.49 -19.23 13.43
CA GLY A 12 4.78 -19.07 12.75
C GLY A 12 5.07 -17.63 12.30
N ALA A 13 4.26 -16.66 12.72
CA ALA A 13 4.49 -15.25 12.43
C ALA A 13 5.57 -14.70 13.40
N VAL A 14 6.68 -14.24 12.85
CA VAL A 14 7.78 -13.64 13.62
C VAL A 14 7.72 -12.12 13.48
N TRP A 15 8.01 -11.39 14.56
CA TRP A 15 8.16 -9.95 14.48
C TRP A 15 9.48 -9.61 13.78
N ALA A 16 9.39 -8.88 12.68
CA ALA A 16 10.56 -8.61 11.86
C ALA A 16 11.59 -7.73 12.56
N GLY A 17 12.73 -8.33 12.90
CA GLY A 17 13.88 -7.63 13.46
C GLY A 17 14.59 -6.74 12.45
N GLU A 18 15.54 -5.92 12.90
CA GLU A 18 16.27 -4.95 12.06
C GLU A 18 17.04 -5.63 10.90
N GLN A 19 17.51 -6.87 11.10
CA GLN A 19 18.14 -7.68 10.06
C GLN A 19 17.19 -8.13 8.96
N GLU A 20 15.91 -8.38 9.25
CA GLU A 20 14.92 -8.75 8.23
C GLU A 20 14.58 -7.59 7.30
N TRP A 21 14.77 -6.36 7.78
CA TRP A 21 14.63 -5.12 7.00
C TRP A 21 15.90 -4.73 6.23
N ALA A 22 17.04 -5.39 6.49
CA ALA A 22 18.25 -5.23 5.68
C ALA A 22 17.92 -5.58 4.23
N ARG A 23 18.28 -4.69 3.30
CA ARG A 23 17.93 -4.84 1.88
C ARG A 23 19.00 -5.60 1.13
N ARG A 24 18.60 -6.59 0.34
CA ARG A 24 19.48 -7.33 -0.57
C ARG A 24 19.08 -7.10 -2.03
N PRO A 25 20.03 -7.15 -2.98
CA PRO A 25 19.71 -7.16 -4.41
C PRO A 25 18.80 -8.34 -4.74
N VAL A 26 17.80 -8.11 -5.59
CA VAL A 26 16.93 -9.17 -6.10
C VAL A 26 16.90 -9.08 -7.61
N ARG A 27 17.16 -10.21 -8.27
CA ARG A 27 17.02 -10.31 -9.72
C ARG A 27 15.59 -10.70 -10.05
N PRO A 28 14.90 -9.96 -10.94
CA PRO A 28 13.59 -10.36 -11.38
C PRO A 28 13.70 -11.61 -12.25
N ALA A 29 12.75 -12.55 -12.09
CA ALA A 29 12.65 -13.74 -12.92
C ALA A 29 12.00 -13.47 -14.30
N ALA A 30 11.63 -12.23 -14.58
CA ALA A 30 10.95 -11.80 -15.80
C ALA A 30 11.50 -10.44 -16.27
N ASP A 31 11.27 -10.11 -17.54
CA ASP A 31 11.56 -8.78 -18.07
C ASP A 31 10.56 -7.76 -17.50
N LEU A 32 11.08 -6.80 -16.73
CA LEU A 32 10.32 -5.79 -16.00
C LEU A 32 10.96 -4.40 -16.21
N PRO A 33 10.90 -3.87 -17.45
CA PRO A 33 11.63 -2.65 -17.81
C PRO A 33 11.16 -1.42 -17.04
N ARG A 34 9.85 -1.29 -16.74
CA ARG A 34 9.34 -0.15 -15.96
C ARG A 34 9.78 -0.22 -14.51
N LEU A 35 9.83 -1.42 -13.92
CA LEU A 35 10.32 -1.64 -12.57
C LEU A 35 11.81 -1.33 -12.47
N LEU A 36 12.61 -1.81 -13.42
CA LEU A 36 14.06 -1.54 -13.46
C LEU A 36 14.35 -0.06 -13.69
N GLU A 37 13.66 0.59 -14.63
CA GLU A 37 13.73 2.05 -14.82
C GLU A 37 13.35 2.77 -13.51
N TRP A 38 12.31 2.30 -12.82
CA TRP A 38 11.85 2.88 -11.57
C TRP A 38 12.78 2.64 -10.38
N THR A 39 13.58 1.59 -10.37
CA THR A 39 14.60 1.38 -9.33
C THR A 39 15.97 1.94 -9.71
N GLY A 40 16.11 2.53 -10.90
CA GLY A 40 17.42 2.96 -11.42
C GLY A 40 18.37 1.79 -11.65
N GLY A 41 17.83 0.63 -12.03
CA GLY A 41 18.57 -0.62 -12.23
C GLY A 41 18.94 -1.37 -10.95
N ASN A 42 18.78 -0.76 -9.76
CA ASN A 42 19.14 -1.38 -8.49
C ASN A 42 17.89 -1.88 -7.74
N LEU A 43 17.33 -3.00 -8.20
CA LEU A 43 16.20 -3.63 -7.53
C LEU A 43 16.67 -4.34 -6.25
N THR A 44 16.17 -3.86 -5.12
CA THR A 44 16.43 -4.46 -3.80
C THR A 44 15.12 -4.77 -3.09
N ALA A 45 15.14 -5.76 -2.21
CA ALA A 45 14.03 -6.03 -1.29
C ALA A 45 14.58 -6.30 0.12
N PRO A 46 13.80 -6.03 1.18
CA PRO A 46 14.11 -6.53 2.51
C PRO A 46 14.33 -8.05 2.49
N THR A 47 15.32 -8.52 3.24
CA THR A 47 15.72 -9.92 3.28
C THR A 47 14.55 -10.81 3.68
N GLY A 48 13.75 -10.39 4.68
CA GLY A 48 12.58 -11.11 5.15
C GLY A 48 11.41 -11.17 4.16
N LEU A 49 11.45 -10.48 3.01
CA LEU A 49 10.42 -10.63 1.98
C LEU A 49 10.74 -11.71 0.94
N VAL A 50 11.98 -12.18 0.90
CA VAL A 50 12.47 -13.05 -0.17
C VAL A 50 12.68 -14.44 0.39
N GLY A 51 11.82 -15.39 -0.02
CA GLY A 51 11.86 -16.80 0.40
C GLY A 51 10.89 -17.13 1.54
N GLU A 52 10.53 -16.14 2.37
CA GLU A 52 9.58 -16.30 3.47
C GLU A 52 8.15 -15.93 3.06
N PRO A 53 7.13 -16.60 3.61
CA PRO A 53 5.74 -16.26 3.36
C PRO A 53 5.38 -14.89 3.93
N VAL A 54 4.90 -13.99 3.07
CA VAL A 54 4.54 -12.61 3.41
C VAL A 54 3.05 -12.39 3.25
N THR A 55 2.39 -11.94 4.32
CA THR A 55 1.02 -11.40 4.26
C THR A 55 1.06 -9.88 4.32
N LEU A 56 0.38 -9.24 3.38
CA LEU A 56 0.27 -7.78 3.32
C LEU A 56 -0.80 -7.28 4.29
N LEU A 57 -0.52 -6.18 5.00
CA LEU A 57 -1.44 -5.53 5.93
C LEU A 57 -1.62 -4.04 5.55
N PRO A 58 -2.24 -3.74 4.41
CA PRO A 58 -2.40 -2.36 3.96
C PRO A 58 -3.55 -1.65 4.68
N THR A 59 -3.41 -0.33 4.86
CA THR A 59 -4.53 0.57 5.20
C THR A 59 -4.94 1.33 3.93
N PRO A 60 -6.23 1.35 3.55
CA PRO A 60 -6.66 1.92 2.29
C PRO A 60 -6.51 3.43 2.29
N THR A 61 -5.99 3.96 1.19
CA THR A 61 -5.98 5.39 0.90
C THR A 61 -6.65 5.65 -0.43
N VAL A 62 -7.61 6.56 -0.44
CA VAL A 62 -8.34 7.01 -1.63
C VAL A 62 -7.82 8.38 -2.06
N GLY A 63 -7.79 8.62 -3.37
CA GLY A 63 -7.39 9.88 -3.98
C GLY A 63 -5.89 10.02 -4.24
N GLY A 64 -5.50 11.15 -4.86
CA GLY A 64 -4.13 11.40 -5.29
C GLY A 64 -3.77 10.76 -6.63
N GLY A 65 -4.63 10.90 -7.64
CA GLY A 65 -4.41 10.36 -8.98
C GLY A 65 -4.99 8.97 -9.22
N TRP A 66 -5.58 8.34 -8.20
CA TRP A 66 -6.08 6.95 -8.24
C TRP A 66 -7.26 6.74 -7.28
N PRO A 67 -8.16 5.80 -7.58
CA PRO A 67 -9.27 5.45 -6.68
C PRO A 67 -8.84 4.77 -5.39
N LEU A 68 -7.75 3.98 -5.40
CA LEU A 68 -7.33 3.22 -4.21
C LEU A 68 -5.82 2.94 -4.22
N ALA A 69 -5.20 3.09 -3.04
CA ALA A 69 -3.92 2.50 -2.68
C ALA A 69 -4.14 1.51 -1.52
N GLY A 70 -3.97 0.22 -1.80
CA GLY A 70 -4.10 -0.87 -0.82
C GLY A 70 -2.89 -1.82 -0.87
N ALA A 71 -3.13 -3.11 -1.08
CA ALA A 71 -2.14 -4.17 -1.04
C ALA A 71 -1.02 -3.99 -2.09
N VAL A 72 -1.36 -3.69 -3.34
CA VAL A 72 -0.35 -3.52 -4.40
C VAL A 72 0.50 -2.26 -4.18
N ALA A 73 -0.10 -1.22 -3.61
CA ALA A 73 0.62 -0.03 -3.18
C ALA A 73 1.60 -0.31 -2.02
N GLN A 74 1.25 -1.22 -1.11
CA GLN A 74 2.15 -1.67 -0.05
C GLN A 74 3.34 -2.44 -0.64
N LEU A 75 3.12 -3.35 -1.60
CA LEU A 75 4.21 -4.01 -2.33
C LEU A 75 5.16 -3.00 -2.98
N ALA A 76 4.62 -2.01 -3.68
CA ALA A 76 5.42 -0.93 -4.27
C ALA A 76 6.27 -0.20 -3.21
N ALA A 77 5.69 0.10 -2.05
CA ALA A 77 6.38 0.78 -0.96
C ALA A 77 7.49 -0.07 -0.31
N LEU A 78 7.38 -1.40 -0.33
CA LEU A 78 8.39 -2.33 0.17
C LEU A 78 9.59 -2.43 -0.78
N LEU A 79 9.36 -2.40 -2.09
CA LEU A 79 10.39 -2.50 -3.12
C LEU A 79 11.18 -1.20 -3.34
N ALA A 80 10.55 -0.03 -3.20
CA ALA A 80 11.24 1.26 -3.30
C ALA A 80 10.77 2.25 -2.23
N PRO A 81 11.24 2.11 -0.98
CA PRO A 81 11.00 3.11 0.06
C PRO A 81 11.49 4.49 -0.41
N GLY A 82 10.74 5.54 -0.10
CA GLY A 82 11.05 6.92 -0.55
C GLY A 82 10.47 7.30 -1.91
N ARG A 83 10.18 6.34 -2.80
CA ARG A 83 9.53 6.58 -4.10
C ARG A 83 8.00 6.43 -4.06
N ARG A 84 7.40 6.53 -2.87
CA ARG A 84 5.94 6.35 -2.64
C ARG A 84 5.06 7.32 -3.44
N SER A 85 5.63 8.45 -3.84
CA SER A 85 4.94 9.42 -4.68
C SER A 85 4.92 9.00 -6.14
N ASP A 86 5.75 8.08 -6.58
CA ASP A 86 6.03 7.92 -8.02
C ASP A 86 5.04 6.97 -8.68
N TRP A 87 4.57 5.97 -7.94
CA TRP A 87 3.46 5.10 -8.35
C TRP A 87 2.08 5.74 -8.17
N ARG A 88 1.95 6.82 -7.38
CA ARG A 88 0.68 7.58 -7.19
C ARG A 88 0.31 8.48 -8.39
N GLY A 89 0.39 8.02 -9.62
CA GLY A 89 -0.12 8.71 -10.83
C GLY A 89 -0.17 7.74 -12.00
N ARG A 90 -0.27 8.19 -13.27
CA ARG A 90 -0.50 7.40 -14.51
C ARG A 90 0.34 6.12 -14.79
N ARG A 91 1.23 5.68 -13.91
CA ARG A 91 2.06 4.47 -14.05
C ARG A 91 1.29 3.18 -13.72
N ALA A 92 0.20 2.92 -14.42
CA ALA A 92 -0.53 1.66 -14.31
C ALA A 92 0.38 0.46 -14.58
N ASP A 93 1.22 0.58 -15.61
CA ASP A 93 2.12 -0.48 -16.07
C ASP A 93 3.18 -0.85 -15.02
N LEU A 94 3.66 0.14 -14.25
CA LEU A 94 4.58 -0.11 -13.15
C LEU A 94 3.93 -0.97 -12.05
N LEU A 95 2.66 -0.73 -11.71
CA LEU A 95 1.95 -1.53 -10.71
C LEU A 95 1.74 -2.97 -11.21
N VAL A 96 1.44 -3.14 -12.49
CA VAL A 96 1.34 -4.47 -13.13
C VAL A 96 2.68 -5.20 -13.02
N GLU A 97 3.80 -4.54 -13.34
CA GLU A 97 5.14 -5.12 -13.20
C GLU A 97 5.51 -5.43 -11.75
N ILE A 98 5.08 -4.62 -10.79
CA ILE A 98 5.25 -4.91 -9.36
C ILE A 98 4.49 -6.17 -8.95
N VAL A 99 3.26 -6.37 -9.45
CA VAL A 99 2.50 -7.62 -9.19
C VAL A 99 3.20 -8.80 -9.86
N ARG A 100 3.67 -8.66 -11.11
CA ARG A 100 4.46 -9.71 -11.80
C ARG A 100 5.69 -10.10 -10.98
N PHE A 101 6.47 -9.11 -10.56
CA PHE A 101 7.64 -9.33 -9.71
C PHE A 101 7.26 -10.05 -8.42
N ALA A 102 6.24 -9.57 -7.71
CA ALA A 102 5.81 -10.14 -6.45
C ALA A 102 5.40 -11.61 -6.60
N ARG A 103 4.72 -11.99 -7.70
CA ARG A 103 4.35 -13.39 -7.96
C ARG A 103 5.53 -14.27 -8.35
N ALA A 104 6.50 -13.71 -9.08
CA ALA A 104 7.61 -14.49 -9.62
C ALA A 104 8.81 -14.59 -8.66
N SER A 105 8.96 -13.64 -7.73
CA SER A 105 10.18 -13.48 -6.94
C SER A 105 9.94 -13.31 -5.44
N LEU A 106 8.69 -13.11 -4.99
CA LEU A 106 8.32 -13.05 -3.58
C LEU A 106 7.31 -14.16 -3.25
N HIS A 107 7.24 -14.55 -1.97
CA HIS A 107 6.23 -15.49 -1.50
C HIS A 107 5.07 -14.72 -0.83
N VAL A 108 4.33 -13.93 -1.61
CA VAL A 108 3.16 -13.20 -1.09
C VAL A 108 1.98 -14.16 -0.95
N THR A 109 1.56 -14.44 0.28
CA THR A 109 0.46 -15.39 0.58
C THR A 109 -0.93 -14.77 0.45
N GLY A 110 -1.00 -13.44 0.52
CA GLY A 110 -2.25 -12.69 0.42
C GLY A 110 -2.17 -11.31 1.07
N ALA A 111 -3.33 -10.73 1.34
CA ALA A 111 -3.48 -9.45 2.01
C ALA A 111 -4.67 -9.47 2.97
N VAL A 112 -4.52 -8.77 4.10
CA VAL A 112 -5.61 -8.38 5.01
C VAL A 112 -5.61 -6.86 5.08
N LEU A 113 -6.47 -6.24 4.30
CA LEU A 113 -6.65 -4.80 4.26
C LEU A 113 -7.46 -4.34 5.47
N ASP A 114 -6.87 -3.45 6.27
CA ASP A 114 -7.51 -2.79 7.39
C ASP A 114 -8.31 -1.58 6.91
N GLY A 115 -9.58 -1.82 6.58
CA GLY A 115 -10.53 -0.79 6.18
C GLY A 115 -11.36 -0.24 7.35
N THR A 116 -10.88 -0.35 8.58
CA THR A 116 -11.56 0.29 9.72
C THR A 116 -11.59 1.81 9.55
N MET A 117 -10.48 2.37 9.08
CA MET A 117 -10.30 3.79 8.81
C MET A 117 -9.73 4.03 7.40
N TRP A 118 -10.38 4.89 6.64
CA TRP A 118 -10.05 5.21 5.26
C TRP A 118 -9.47 6.61 5.16
N SER A 119 -8.27 6.74 4.60
CA SER A 119 -7.70 8.06 4.32
C SER A 119 -8.12 8.54 2.93
N VAL A 120 -8.90 9.61 2.86
CA VAL A 120 -9.35 10.20 1.59
C VAL A 120 -8.60 11.50 1.34
N ASN A 121 -7.91 11.59 0.21
CA ASN A 121 -7.19 12.78 -0.24
C ASN A 121 -7.99 13.47 -1.34
N ASP A 122 -8.26 14.75 -1.17
CA ASP A 122 -9.03 15.53 -2.15
C ASP A 122 -8.21 16.00 -3.37
N GLY A 123 -6.93 15.64 -3.44
CA GLY A 123 -5.99 16.10 -4.46
C GLY A 123 -5.49 17.54 -4.23
N ALA A 124 -6.18 18.35 -3.43
CA ALA A 124 -5.78 19.70 -3.01
C ALA A 124 -4.94 19.70 -1.72
N GLY A 125 -4.65 18.52 -1.16
CA GLY A 125 -3.78 18.33 0.01
C GLY A 125 -4.55 18.22 1.33
N ARG A 126 -5.89 18.31 1.31
CA ARG A 126 -6.71 17.99 2.47
C ARG A 126 -6.87 16.48 2.58
N ARG A 127 -6.76 15.98 3.81
CA ARG A 127 -7.05 14.59 4.15
C ARG A 127 -8.25 14.54 5.07
N THR A 128 -9.21 13.71 4.71
CA THR A 128 -10.35 13.35 5.56
C THR A 128 -10.23 11.88 5.89
N THR A 129 -10.53 11.53 7.14
CA THR A 129 -10.63 10.13 7.55
C THR A 129 -12.10 9.74 7.59
N LEU A 130 -12.45 8.66 6.92
CA LEU A 130 -13.78 8.06 6.96
C LEU A 130 -13.72 6.75 7.73
N GLN A 131 -14.77 6.44 8.48
CA GLN A 131 -14.89 5.17 9.19
C GLN A 131 -15.54 4.14 8.25
N GLY A 132 -14.88 3.01 8.05
CA GLY A 132 -15.38 1.91 7.22
C GLY A 132 -15.69 0.63 7.99
N ASN A 133 -15.07 0.41 9.15
CA ASN A 133 -15.29 -0.74 10.04
C ASN A 133 -15.28 -2.11 9.35
N VAL A 134 -14.42 -2.29 8.34
CA VAL A 134 -14.34 -3.54 7.57
C VAL A 134 -12.90 -4.02 7.45
N LEU A 135 -12.70 -5.33 7.53
CA LEU A 135 -11.45 -5.98 7.11
C LEU A 135 -11.72 -6.73 5.81
N VAL A 136 -10.81 -6.60 4.84
CA VAL A 136 -10.89 -7.35 3.58
C VAL A 136 -9.69 -8.28 3.51
N ALA A 137 -9.93 -9.58 3.59
CA ALA A 137 -8.89 -10.60 3.54
C ALA A 137 -9.01 -11.45 2.27
N GLY A 138 -7.89 -11.75 1.65
CA GLY A 138 -7.85 -12.61 0.46
C GLY A 138 -6.44 -13.07 0.11
N ARG A 139 -6.34 -14.21 -0.59
CA ARG A 139 -5.06 -14.76 -1.08
C ARG A 139 -4.52 -14.02 -2.30
N ASP A 140 -5.37 -13.26 -2.97
CA ASP A 140 -5.02 -12.46 -4.14
C ASP A 140 -5.04 -10.96 -3.80
N PRO A 141 -3.86 -10.32 -3.69
CA PRO A 141 -3.75 -8.87 -3.45
C PRO A 141 -4.49 -8.00 -4.47
N VAL A 142 -4.59 -8.45 -5.73
CA VAL A 142 -5.31 -7.72 -6.80
C VAL A 142 -6.82 -7.76 -6.52
N ALA A 143 -7.34 -8.92 -6.11
CA ALA A 143 -8.74 -9.08 -5.72
C ALA A 143 -9.09 -8.27 -4.48
N VAL A 144 -8.20 -8.25 -3.46
CA VAL A 144 -8.38 -7.42 -2.26
C VAL A 144 -8.51 -5.94 -2.62
N ASP A 145 -7.64 -5.44 -3.49
CA ASP A 145 -7.72 -4.04 -3.95
C ASP A 145 -8.95 -3.78 -4.83
N ALA A 146 -9.41 -4.75 -5.63
CA ALA A 146 -10.66 -4.63 -6.38
C ALA A 146 -11.89 -4.53 -5.47
N VAL A 147 -11.95 -5.32 -4.40
CA VAL A 147 -13.03 -5.27 -3.39
C VAL A 147 -12.97 -3.97 -2.60
N ALA A 148 -11.78 -3.54 -2.18
CA ALA A 148 -11.61 -2.25 -1.55
C ALA A 148 -12.00 -1.08 -2.47
N CYS A 149 -11.78 -1.18 -3.79
CA CYS A 149 -12.28 -0.19 -4.74
C CYS A 149 -13.81 -0.12 -4.75
N ARG A 150 -14.50 -1.26 -4.65
CA ARG A 150 -15.98 -1.30 -4.55
C ARG A 150 -16.49 -0.70 -3.25
N LEU A 151 -15.86 -1.05 -2.12
CA LEU A 151 -16.17 -0.46 -0.81
C LEU A 151 -16.04 1.08 -0.83
N ALA A 152 -15.05 1.60 -1.55
CA ALA A 152 -14.87 3.04 -1.74
C ALA A 152 -15.97 3.69 -2.63
N GLY A 153 -16.85 2.91 -3.27
CA GLY A 153 -17.85 3.37 -4.23
C GLY A 153 -17.35 3.47 -5.67
N GLY A 154 -16.20 2.86 -5.98
CA GLY A 154 -15.58 2.89 -7.30
C GLY A 154 -15.84 1.61 -8.11
N ASP A 155 -15.69 1.70 -9.44
CA ASP A 155 -15.72 0.53 -10.33
C ASP A 155 -14.29 0.04 -10.60
N PRO A 156 -13.88 -1.13 -10.07
CA PRO A 156 -12.53 -1.65 -10.28
C PRO A 156 -12.19 -1.94 -11.75
N ARG A 157 -13.18 -2.16 -12.63
CA ARG A 157 -12.95 -2.35 -14.08
C ARG A 157 -12.48 -1.07 -14.78
N ARG A 158 -12.81 0.08 -14.19
CA ARG A 158 -12.36 1.40 -14.65
C ARG A 158 -10.95 1.73 -14.18
N VAL A 159 -10.37 0.93 -13.27
CA VAL A 159 -9.00 1.11 -12.76
C VAL A 159 -8.02 0.43 -13.71
N PRO A 160 -7.15 1.18 -14.41
CA PRO A 160 -6.31 0.63 -15.46
C PRO A 160 -5.46 -0.56 -15.04
N TRP A 161 -4.74 -0.47 -13.91
CA TRP A 161 -3.84 -1.55 -13.49
C TRP A 161 -4.60 -2.79 -13.00
N LEU A 162 -5.77 -2.65 -12.35
CA LEU A 162 -6.61 -3.80 -11.96
C LEU A 162 -7.07 -4.55 -13.21
N ARG A 163 -7.55 -3.81 -14.22
CA ARG A 163 -7.96 -4.39 -15.50
C ARG A 163 -6.80 -5.09 -16.21
N THR A 164 -5.63 -4.45 -16.28
CA THR A 164 -4.44 -5.05 -16.91
C THR A 164 -3.95 -6.28 -16.15
N CYS A 165 -3.96 -6.27 -14.81
CA CYS A 165 -3.63 -7.45 -14.00
C CYS A 165 -4.60 -8.60 -14.27
N ALA A 166 -5.90 -8.32 -14.36
CA ALA A 166 -6.92 -9.31 -14.71
C ALA A 166 -6.69 -9.91 -16.10
N ALA A 167 -6.48 -9.06 -17.12
CA ALA A 167 -6.22 -9.49 -18.48
C ALA A 167 -4.93 -10.31 -18.61
N ALA A 168 -3.92 -10.02 -17.79
CA ALA A 168 -2.63 -10.70 -17.78
C ALA A 168 -2.60 -11.94 -16.85
N GLY A 169 -3.72 -12.34 -16.24
CA GLY A 169 -3.77 -13.51 -15.34
C GLY A 169 -2.98 -13.34 -14.04
N LEU A 170 -2.69 -12.11 -13.63
CA LEU A 170 -1.88 -11.81 -12.43
C LEU A 170 -2.70 -11.76 -11.15
N GLY A 171 -4.03 -11.74 -11.28
CA GLY A 171 -4.99 -11.72 -10.19
C GLY A 171 -6.36 -11.26 -10.70
N SER A 172 -7.39 -11.34 -9.87
CA SER A 172 -8.77 -11.04 -10.23
C SER A 172 -9.09 -9.57 -9.97
N GLY A 173 -8.96 -8.73 -11.01
CA GLY A 173 -9.40 -7.33 -10.98
C GLY A 173 -10.87 -7.12 -11.36
N ASP A 174 -11.53 -8.13 -11.94
CA ASP A 174 -12.96 -8.10 -12.29
C ASP A 174 -13.79 -8.64 -11.12
N PRO A 175 -14.72 -7.85 -10.53
CA PRO A 175 -15.57 -8.27 -9.43
C PRO A 175 -16.36 -9.54 -9.68
N ARG A 176 -16.73 -9.81 -10.94
CA ARG A 176 -17.51 -11.00 -11.30
C ARG A 176 -16.73 -12.30 -11.10
N ASN A 177 -15.40 -12.21 -11.08
CA ASN A 177 -14.50 -13.33 -10.87
C ASN A 177 -14.06 -13.45 -9.41
N ILE A 178 -14.58 -12.60 -8.51
CA ILE A 178 -14.22 -12.59 -7.09
C ILE A 178 -15.37 -13.18 -6.29
N ARG A 179 -15.14 -14.34 -5.68
CA ARG A 179 -16.05 -14.92 -4.69
C ARG A 179 -15.90 -14.19 -3.36
N LEU A 180 -16.94 -13.47 -2.96
CA LEU A 180 -17.02 -12.83 -1.66
C LEU A 180 -17.64 -13.77 -0.62
N ALA A 181 -17.20 -13.65 0.63
CA ALA A 181 -17.76 -14.37 1.77
C ALA A 181 -17.84 -13.43 2.99
N GLY A 182 -18.67 -13.76 3.97
CA GLY A 182 -18.90 -12.92 5.15
C GLY A 182 -19.98 -11.87 4.90
N ARG A 183 -19.71 -10.62 5.29
CA ARG A 183 -20.66 -9.48 5.19
C ARG A 183 -20.62 -8.84 3.79
N THR A 184 -21.07 -9.59 2.79
CA THR A 184 -20.99 -9.18 1.37
C THR A 184 -21.89 -7.98 1.06
N GLU A 185 -22.96 -7.79 1.83
CA GLU A 185 -23.88 -6.66 1.74
C GLU A 185 -23.20 -5.29 1.91
N LEU A 186 -22.04 -5.25 2.58
CA LEU A 186 -21.31 -4.00 2.83
C LEU A 186 -20.58 -3.46 1.59
N VAL A 187 -20.29 -4.32 0.62
CA VAL A 187 -19.35 -4.00 -0.48
C VAL A 187 -19.89 -2.91 -1.41
N ASP A 188 -21.21 -2.82 -1.57
CA ASP A 188 -21.85 -1.88 -2.49
C ASP A 188 -22.57 -0.71 -1.79
N LEU A 189 -22.53 -0.63 -0.45
CA LEU A 189 -23.08 0.51 0.29
C LEU A 189 -22.33 1.81 -0.03
N GLY A 190 -21.02 1.69 -0.30
CA GLY A 190 -20.14 2.82 -0.55
C GLY A 190 -19.89 3.64 0.71
N LEU A 191 -18.67 4.17 0.85
CA LEU A 191 -18.29 5.03 1.98
C LEU A 191 -18.72 6.50 1.81
N GLY A 192 -19.62 6.80 0.87
CA GLY A 192 -20.02 8.17 0.55
C GLY A 192 -18.89 9.03 -0.04
N ILE A 193 -17.86 8.41 -0.62
CA ILE A 193 -16.74 9.13 -1.23
C ILE A 193 -17.20 9.77 -2.54
N PRO A 194 -17.00 11.09 -2.74
CA PRO A 194 -17.38 11.75 -3.98
C PRO A 194 -16.74 11.10 -5.21
N PRO A 195 -17.50 10.77 -6.29
CA PRO A 195 -16.97 10.09 -7.47
C PRO A 195 -15.77 10.78 -8.11
N ARG A 196 -15.68 12.12 -8.04
CA ARG A 196 -14.54 12.91 -8.52
C ARG A 196 -13.20 12.53 -7.86
N LEU A 197 -13.23 12.01 -6.63
CA LEU A 197 -12.03 11.59 -5.89
C LEU A 197 -11.62 10.15 -6.22
N LEU A 198 -12.52 9.38 -6.81
CA LEU A 198 -12.28 8.02 -7.31
C LEU A 198 -11.76 8.04 -8.76
N ALA A 199 -11.94 9.15 -9.47
CA ALA A 199 -11.41 9.30 -10.83
C ALA A 199 -9.88 9.50 -10.83
N PRO A 200 -9.17 8.98 -11.84
CA PRO A 200 -7.76 9.30 -12.04
C PRO A 200 -7.60 10.81 -12.26
N THR A 201 -6.98 11.49 -11.31
CA THR A 201 -6.69 12.93 -11.46
C THR A 201 -5.40 13.11 -12.26
N PRO A 202 -5.41 13.93 -13.35
CA PRO A 202 -4.17 14.31 -14.01
C PRO A 202 -3.31 15.09 -12.99
N ARG A 203 -2.08 14.64 -12.78
CA ARG A 203 -1.16 15.35 -11.89
C ARG A 203 -0.88 16.74 -12.44
N LEU A 204 -1.23 17.78 -11.69
CA LEU A 204 -0.64 19.10 -11.84
C LEU A 204 0.81 19.04 -11.33
N ALA A 205 1.75 18.79 -12.24
CA ALA A 205 3.18 18.69 -11.94
C ALA A 205 3.73 19.97 -11.28
N ALA A 206 3.17 21.14 -11.60
CA ALA A 206 3.66 22.44 -11.14
C ALA A 206 3.45 22.71 -9.64
N GLN A 207 2.42 22.14 -8.99
CA GLN A 207 2.14 22.40 -7.56
C GLN A 207 3.05 21.59 -6.60
N ARG A 208 3.81 20.61 -7.11
CA ARG A 208 4.63 19.69 -6.29
C ARG A 208 5.90 20.33 -5.74
N SER A 209 6.55 21.23 -6.48
CA SER A 209 7.84 21.81 -6.06
C SER A 209 7.66 22.71 -4.83
N LEU A 210 6.73 23.67 -4.91
CA LEU A 210 6.52 24.66 -3.86
C LEU A 210 5.88 24.07 -2.61
N ARG A 211 4.85 23.22 -2.74
CA ARG A 211 4.20 22.58 -1.58
C ARG A 211 5.08 21.50 -0.95
N GLY A 212 5.87 20.78 -1.75
CA GLY A 212 6.86 19.82 -1.26
C GLY A 212 7.97 20.51 -0.46
N ALA A 213 8.51 21.62 -0.98
CA ALA A 213 9.48 22.45 -0.28
C ALA A 213 8.88 23.05 1.01
N ALA A 214 7.68 23.64 0.94
CA ALA A 214 6.98 24.17 2.12
C ALA A 214 6.69 23.09 3.17
N TRP A 215 6.35 21.87 2.76
CA TRP A 215 6.18 20.75 3.69
C TRP A 215 7.50 20.39 4.37
N GLN A 216 8.59 20.25 3.61
CA GLN A 216 9.91 19.88 4.15
C GLN A 216 10.48 20.96 5.07
N LEU A 217 10.33 22.24 4.69
CA LEU A 217 10.94 23.37 5.39
C LEU A 217 10.09 23.87 6.56
N LEU A 218 8.76 23.86 6.45
CA LEU A 218 7.90 24.53 7.43
C LEU A 218 7.08 23.55 8.27
N LYS A 219 6.42 22.58 7.64
CA LYS A 219 5.45 21.70 8.33
C LYS A 219 6.12 20.51 9.01
N ARG A 220 7.08 19.87 8.34
CA ARG A 220 7.75 18.65 8.83
C ARG A 220 8.53 18.89 10.12
N PRO A 221 9.34 19.96 10.30
CA PRO A 221 10.09 20.18 11.54
C PRO A 221 9.17 20.35 12.74
N ALA A 222 8.10 21.14 12.60
CA ALA A 222 7.11 21.34 13.65
C ALA A 222 6.39 20.04 14.03
N LEU A 223 6.04 19.21 13.04
CA LEU A 223 5.34 17.95 13.28
C LEU A 223 6.26 16.88 13.89
N VAL A 224 7.54 16.83 13.47
CA VAL A 224 8.56 15.96 14.07
C VAL A 224 8.82 16.37 15.52
N ARG A 225 8.93 17.68 15.79
CA ARG A 225 9.07 18.21 17.15
C ARG A 225 7.87 17.81 18.02
N ARG A 226 6.65 18.07 17.55
CA ARG A 226 5.41 17.69 18.25
C ARG A 226 5.29 16.18 18.47
N HIS A 227 5.73 15.37 17.52
CA HIS A 227 5.76 13.93 17.70
C HIS A 227 6.77 13.52 18.78
N ARG A 228 8.02 14.04 18.75
CA ARG A 228 9.04 13.80 19.79
C ARG A 228 8.55 14.17 21.20
N GLU A 229 7.82 15.28 21.30
CA GLU A 229 7.26 15.79 22.56
C GLU A 229 6.00 15.03 23.03
N SER A 230 5.42 14.16 22.19
CA SER A 230 4.27 13.33 22.58
C SER A 230 4.70 12.13 23.42
N ALA A 231 3.77 11.54 24.18
CA ALA A 231 4.03 10.31 24.95
C ALA A 231 4.61 9.18 24.09
N TRP A 232 4.12 9.04 22.85
CA TRP A 232 4.61 8.04 21.88
C TRP A 232 6.01 8.36 21.34
N GLY A 233 6.36 9.64 21.21
CA GLY A 233 7.69 10.05 20.76
C GLY A 233 8.76 9.84 21.82
N ARG A 234 8.44 10.14 23.08
CA ARG A 234 9.32 9.88 24.23
C ARG A 234 9.58 8.38 24.42
N LEU A 235 8.53 7.56 24.40
CA LEU A 235 8.67 6.09 24.43
C LEU A 235 9.59 5.55 23.33
N ARG A 236 9.49 6.10 22.12
CA ARG A 236 10.34 5.69 20.99
C ARG A 236 11.81 6.10 21.18
N HIS A 237 12.07 7.25 21.81
CA HIS A 237 13.42 7.72 22.13
C HIS A 237 14.05 6.90 23.28
N GLU A 238 13.31 6.64 24.35
CA GLU A 238 13.75 5.80 25.47
C GLU A 238 14.07 4.37 25.01
N SER A 239 13.28 3.82 24.08
CA SER A 239 13.52 2.51 23.47
C SER A 239 14.80 2.44 22.61
N SER A 240 15.28 3.60 22.11
CA SER A 240 16.54 3.67 21.35
C SER A 240 17.76 3.88 22.24
N GLU A 241 17.60 4.50 23.42
CA GLU A 241 18.69 4.66 24.41
C GLU A 241 18.97 3.36 25.17
N LEU A 242 17.95 2.54 25.42
CA LEU A 242 18.12 1.19 25.99
C LEU A 242 18.83 0.18 25.07
N LYS A 243 19.15 0.57 23.84
CA LYS A 243 19.85 -0.26 22.84
C LYS A 243 21.32 0.17 22.59
N GLY A 244 21.79 1.22 23.25
CA GLY A 244 23.21 1.60 23.30
C GLY A 244 23.86 1.02 24.53
#